data_AF-A0A5N8X8P4-F1
#
_entry.id   AF-A0A5N8X8P4-F1
#
_cell.length_a   1.000
_cell.length_b   1.000
_cell.length_c   1.000
_cell.angle_alpha   90.00
_cell.angle_beta   90.00
_cell.angle_gamma   90.00
#
_symmetry.space_group_name_H-M   'P 1'
#
loop_
_entity.id
_entity.type
_entity.pdbx_description
1 polymer ?
#
loop_
_entity_poly.entity_id
_entity_poly.type
_entity_poly.pdbx_seq_one_letter_code
_entity_poly.pdbx_strand_id
1 'polypeptide(L)' 'MLLKPLADAMASKAADNGWAGVVVDGAVRDVAALDSLPIGVRALGTDPRRGLVRGPGDLNVPVTP' A
#
# COMPACT_ATOMS: atom_id res chain seq x y z
N MET A 1 4.51 10.69 -9.24
CA MET A 1 4.25 10.47 -7.80
C MET A 1 5.59 10.34 -7.08
N LEU A 2 5.90 11.18 -6.08
CA LEU A 2 7.23 11.21 -5.42
C LEU A 2 7.30 10.34 -4.15
N LEU A 3 6.15 9.96 -3.59
CA LEU A 3 6.04 9.18 -2.36
C LEU A 3 6.19 7.68 -2.64
N LYS A 4 6.72 6.95 -1.66
CA LYS A 4 6.88 5.50 -1.69
C LYS A 4 5.54 4.77 -1.84
N PRO A 5 5.30 4.05 -2.95
CA PRO A 5 4.12 3.19 -3.13
C PRO A 5 4.09 2.02 -2.14
N LEU A 6 2.90 1.50 -1.85
CA LEU A 6 2.77 0.22 -1.15
C LEU A 6 3.38 -0.91 -2.00
N ALA A 7 4.11 -1.81 -1.36
CA ALA A 7 4.76 -2.96 -1.97
C ALA A 7 4.35 -4.26 -1.26
N ASP A 8 4.68 -5.40 -1.87
CA ASP A 8 4.46 -6.76 -1.37
C ASP A 8 4.93 -6.96 0.09
N ALA A 9 6.13 -6.49 0.45
CA ALA A 9 6.66 -6.64 1.80
C ALA A 9 5.85 -5.90 2.87
N MET A 10 5.15 -4.83 2.49
CA MET A 10 4.25 -4.09 3.40
C MET A 10 2.89 -4.80 3.50
N ALA A 11 2.36 -5.27 2.37
CA ALA A 11 1.10 -6.01 2.33
C ALA A 11 1.21 -7.37 3.04
N SER A 12 2.33 -8.08 2.91
CA SER A 12 2.59 -9.33 3.63
C SER A 12 2.51 -9.12 5.14
N LYS A 13 3.13 -8.06 5.66
CA LYS A 13 3.05 -7.72 7.10
C LYS A 13 1.63 -7.40 7.54
N ALA A 14 0.84 -6.74 6.70
CA ALA A 14 -0.56 -6.49 7.01
C ALA A 14 -1.36 -7.81 7.08
N ALA A 15 -1.10 -8.74 6.16
CA ALA A 15 -1.70 -10.08 6.19
C ALA A 15 -1.29 -10.85 7.45
N ASP A 16 -0.01 -10.85 7.81
CA ASP A 16 0.52 -11.48 9.04
C ASP A 16 -0.12 -10.90 10.30
N ASN A 17 -0.47 -9.61 10.27
CA ASN A 17 -1.18 -8.92 11.35
C ASN A 17 -2.70 -9.16 11.35
N GLY A 18 -3.22 -10.02 10.49
CA GLY A 18 -4.64 -10.37 10.41
C GLY A 18 -5.53 -9.30 9.80
N TRP A 19 -4.97 -8.40 8.99
CA TRP A 19 -5.77 -7.35 8.34
C TRP A 19 -6.58 -7.95 7.19
N ALA A 20 -7.85 -7.53 7.07
CA ALA A 20 -8.70 -7.95 5.96
C ALA A 20 -8.27 -7.33 4.61
N GLY A 21 -7.67 -6.13 4.64
CA GLY A 21 -7.27 -5.43 3.42
C GLY A 21 -6.60 -4.08 3.66
N VAL A 22 -6.06 -3.51 2.58
CA VAL A 22 -5.46 -2.17 2.53
C VAL A 22 -6.04 -1.39 1.34
N VAL A 23 -6.49 -0.17 1.60
CA VAL A 23 -6.87 0.79 0.56
C VAL A 23 -5.81 1.88 0.47
N VAL A 24 -5.29 2.11 -0.73
CA VAL A 24 -4.26 3.12 -1.01
C VAL A 24 -4.86 4.14 -1.97
N ASP A 25 -5.08 5.36 -1.50
CA ASP A 25 -5.33 6.51 -2.38
C ASP A 25 -4.01 6.93 -3.06
N GLY A 26 -3.62 6.16 -4.05
CA GLY A 26 -2.33 6.28 -4.73
C GLY A 26 -1.95 5.03 -5.51
N ALA A 27 -0.69 5.01 -5.95
CA ALA A 27 -0.13 3.88 -6.67
C ALA A 27 0.46 2.80 -5.75
N VAL A 28 0.53 1.56 -6.27
CA VAL A 28 1.22 0.41 -5.66
C VAL A 28 2.30 -0.14 -6.60
N ARG A 29 3.10 -1.08 -6.11
CA ARG A 29 4.13 -1.80 -6.89
C ARG A 29 4.12 -3.29 -6.55
N ASP A 30 4.92 -4.07 -7.29
CA ASP A 30 5.07 -5.53 -7.12
C ASP A 30 3.73 -6.28 -7.27
N VAL A 31 2.90 -5.86 -8.24
CA VAL A 31 1.51 -6.32 -8.43
C VAL A 31 1.37 -7.85 -8.51
N ALA A 32 2.29 -8.52 -9.20
CA ALA A 32 2.27 -9.98 -9.30
C ALA A 32 2.50 -10.67 -7.93
N ALA A 33 3.34 -10.10 -7.07
CA ALA A 33 3.53 -10.60 -5.72
C ALA A 33 2.32 -10.25 -4.84
N LEU A 34 1.76 -9.04 -4.97
CA LEU A 34 0.55 -8.63 -4.25
C LEU A 34 -0.64 -9.56 -4.52
N ASP A 35 -0.83 -9.99 -5.77
CA ASP A 35 -1.92 -10.89 -6.18
C ASP A 35 -1.82 -12.29 -5.54
N SER A 36 -0.62 -12.68 -5.10
CA SER A 36 -0.38 -13.95 -4.41
C SER A 36 -0.62 -13.91 -2.90
N LEU A 37 -0.78 -12.70 -2.32
CA LEU A 37 -0.93 -12.54 -0.88
C LEU A 37 -2.39 -12.75 -0.44
N PRO A 38 -2.64 -13.34 0.75
CA PRO A 38 -3.98 -13.56 1.28
C PRO A 38 -4.58 -12.28 1.90
N ILE A 39 -4.51 -11.13 1.22
CA ILE A 39 -5.03 -9.84 1.67
C ILE A 39 -5.57 -9.02 0.50
N GLY A 40 -6.70 -8.34 0.70
CA GLY A 40 -7.25 -7.44 -0.33
C GLY A 40 -6.45 -6.14 -0.45
N VAL A 41 -6.07 -5.74 -1.67
CA VAL A 41 -5.42 -4.44 -1.94
C VAL A 41 -6.18 -3.67 -3.01
N ARG A 42 -6.56 -2.42 -2.71
CA ARG A 42 -7.17 -1.48 -3.67
C ARG A 42 -6.29 -0.26 -3.84
N ALA A 43 -6.07 0.13 -5.09
CA ALA A 43 -5.23 1.27 -5.45
C ALA A 43 -5.74 1.98 -6.71
N LEU A 44 -5.29 3.22 -6.94
CA LEU A 44 -5.61 4.00 -8.15
C LEU A 44 -4.79 3.57 -9.37
N GLY A 45 -3.65 2.93 -9.16
CA GLY A 45 -2.78 2.49 -10.24
C GLY A 45 -1.48 1.86 -9.75
N THR A 46 -0.52 1.76 -10.65
CA THR A 46 0.78 1.11 -10.40
C THR A 46 1.93 2.02 -10.78
N ASP A 47 2.96 2.12 -9.93
CA ASP A 47 4.22 2.82 -10.25
C ASP A 47 5.41 1.93 -9.83
N PRO A 48 6.25 1.45 -10.76
CA PRO A 48 7.35 0.54 -10.44
C PRO A 48 8.48 1.20 -9.62
N ARG A 49 8.50 2.53 -9.53
CA ARG A 49 9.53 3.27 -8.78
C ARG A 49 9.40 2.96 -7.29
N ARG A 50 10.55 2.86 -6.59
CA ARG A 50 10.58 2.69 -5.14
C ARG A 50 10.03 3.92 -4.39
N GLY A 51 10.10 5.10 -5.02
CA GLY A 51 9.72 6.38 -4.42
C GLY A 51 10.62 6.78 -3.25
N LEU A 52 10.25 7.86 -2.57
CA LEU A 52 10.95 8.38 -1.38
C LEU A 52 10.10 8.14 -0.13
N VAL A 53 10.76 7.85 0.99
CA VAL A 53 10.11 7.83 2.30
C VAL A 53 10.09 9.25 2.84
N ARG A 54 8.92 9.75 3.23
CA ARG A 54 8.78 11.12 3.74
C ARG A 54 7.85 11.15 4.95
N GLY A 55 8.42 11.49 6.12
CA GLY A 55 7.75 11.81 7.38
C GLY A 55 6.79 10.73 7.93
N PRO A 56 6.31 10.87 9.17
CA PRO A 56 5.04 10.29 9.53
C PRO A 56 3.93 11.15 8.90
N GLY A 57 2.95 10.50 8.27
CA GLY A 57 1.64 11.14 8.05
C GLY A 57 0.83 11.14 9.36
N ASP A 58 -0.41 11.61 9.29
CA ASP A 58 -1.34 11.56 10.41
C ASP A 58 -2.03 10.20 10.51
N LEU A 59 -2.30 9.75 11.73
CA LEU A 59 -3.00 8.48 12.02
C LEU A 59 -4.38 8.78 12.63
N ASN A 60 -5.40 8.00 12.25
CA ASN A 60 -6.76 8.09 12.79
C ASN A 60 -7.42 9.48 12.65
N VAL A 61 -7.05 10.23 11.62
CA VAL A 61 -7.73 11.47 11.24
C VAL A 61 -8.78 11.19 10.16
N PRO A 62 -9.87 11.97 10.10
CA PRO A 62 -10.79 11.90 8.98
C PRO A 62 -10.08 12.14 7.65
N VAL A 63 -10.34 11.28 6.67
CA VAL A 63 -9.86 11.44 5.29
C VAL A 63 -11.05 11.55 4.34
N THR A 64 -10.84 12.21 3.20
CA THR A 64 -11.81 12.26 2.10
C THR A 64 -11.45 11.24 1.02
N PRO A 65 -12.44 10.57 0.41
CA PRO A 65 -12.20 9.68 -0.73
C PRO A 65 -11.76 10.41 -2.00
#